data_AF-A0A0P0FMX0-F1
#
_entry.id   AF-A0A0P0FMX0-F1
#
_cell.length_a   1.000
_cell.length_b   1.000
_cell.length_c   1.000
_cell.angle_alpha   90.00
_cell.angle_beta   90.00
_cell.angle_gamma   90.00
#
_symmetry.space_group_name_H-M   'P 1'
#
loop_
_entity.id
_entity.type
_entity.pdbx_description
1 polymer ?
#
loop_
_entity_poly.entity_id
_entity_poly.type
_entity_poly.pdbx_seq_one_letter_code
_entity_poly.pdbx_strand_id
1 'polypeptide(L)'
;MKTWKYLWLLLIVALLVSLNVSAKKKTEKVKSDRELWAGILYQMAAPVLSNMSEGKLQENMLVELSPTWDGRDKRVTYMECFGRLMAGLAPWLSLPDDDTAEGKQRKQLREWALKSYAQSVDPESKDYLLWRKEGQPLVDAAYIAESFLRGYDALWVPLDDLTKQRYIAEFQQLRRVDPPYTNWLLFSSTVECFLKKAGAQTDYYRITSALRKVDEWYVGDGWYSDGEDFAFDYYNSFVIHPMYVECLEVMTNGGKQNIWNVKGGNFPNALKRMQRFGMILERFVSPEGTFPVFGRSITYRTGVLQPLALLSLRGWLPKELPAGQVRAAMTAVIQRMFGDNRNFNAEGYLTLGFNGSQPNISDWYTNNGSLYLASLAFLPLGLPADAPFWTDAPQPWTSKKAWGGEDFPKDHAY
;
A
#
# COMPACT_ATOMS: atom_id res chain seq x y z
N MET A 1 75.82 -32.48 16.49
CA MET A 1 74.59 -33.04 15.86
C MET A 1 73.33 -32.92 16.74
N LYS A 2 73.10 -31.81 17.47
CA LYS A 2 71.85 -31.61 18.24
C LYS A 2 71.30 -30.18 18.29
N THR A 3 71.87 -29.25 17.51
CA THR A 3 71.46 -27.83 17.52
C THR A 3 70.79 -27.37 16.22
N TRP A 4 70.80 -28.17 15.15
CA TRP A 4 70.23 -27.76 13.85
C TRP A 4 68.73 -28.10 13.69
N LYS A 5 68.21 -29.06 14.48
CA LYS A 5 66.79 -29.48 14.38
C LYS A 5 65.79 -28.50 15.01
N TYR A 6 66.24 -27.57 15.86
CA TYR A 6 65.37 -26.58 16.49
C TYR A 6 65.18 -25.30 15.67
N LEU A 7 66.11 -25.00 14.74
CA LEU A 7 65.99 -23.83 13.85
C LEU A 7 64.89 -24.00 12.79
N TRP A 8 64.66 -25.22 12.32
CA TRP A 8 63.61 -25.50 11.33
C TRP A 8 62.19 -25.48 11.94
N LEU A 9 62.04 -25.88 13.21
CA LEU A 9 60.74 -25.80 13.90
C LEU A 9 60.34 -24.36 14.23
N LEU A 10 61.30 -23.49 14.55
CA LEU A 10 61.03 -22.06 14.79
C LEU A 10 60.66 -21.30 13.50
N LEU A 11 61.20 -21.69 12.35
CA LEU A 11 60.86 -21.10 11.05
C LEU A 11 59.47 -21.50 10.55
N ILE A 12 58.99 -22.71 10.86
CA ILE A 12 57.64 -23.16 10.50
C ILE A 12 56.57 -22.54 11.43
N VAL A 13 56.90 -22.30 12.70
CA VAL A 13 55.99 -21.58 13.62
C VAL A 13 55.94 -20.08 13.30
N ALA A 14 57.03 -19.48 12.80
CA ALA A 14 57.05 -18.09 12.35
C ALA A 14 56.29 -17.85 11.03
N LEU A 15 56.10 -18.88 10.20
CA LEU A 15 55.29 -18.82 8.97
C LEU A 15 53.80 -19.14 9.19
N LEU A 16 53.40 -19.54 10.40
CA LEU A 16 52.01 -19.72 10.83
C LEU A 16 51.47 -18.53 11.63
N VAL A 17 52.23 -17.42 11.69
CA VAL A 17 51.70 -16.11 12.12
C VAL A 17 50.77 -15.62 11.01
N SER A 18 49.53 -16.06 11.12
CA SER A 18 48.30 -15.38 10.68
C SER A 18 48.57 -14.16 9.79
N LEU A 19 48.53 -14.41 8.47
CA LEU A 19 47.99 -13.45 7.53
C LEU A 19 46.55 -13.15 7.98
N ASN A 20 46.41 -12.28 8.98
CA ASN A 20 45.22 -11.49 9.18
C ASN A 20 45.16 -10.55 7.97
N VAL A 21 44.70 -11.10 6.85
CA VAL A 21 44.06 -10.30 5.81
C VAL A 21 42.94 -9.60 6.55
N SER A 22 43.21 -8.35 6.93
CA SER A 22 42.17 -7.40 7.31
C SER A 22 41.31 -7.26 6.07
N ALA A 23 40.33 -8.16 5.94
CA ALA A 23 39.17 -7.91 5.14
C ALA A 23 38.60 -6.62 5.73
N LYS A 24 38.91 -5.49 5.08
CA LYS A 24 38.14 -4.26 5.24
C LYS A 24 36.69 -4.72 5.11
N LYS A 25 35.99 -4.86 6.23
CA LYS A 25 34.53 -4.91 6.24
C LYS A 25 34.16 -3.69 5.43
N LYS A 26 33.69 -3.90 4.19
CA LYS A 26 33.03 -2.84 3.44
C LYS A 26 31.99 -2.32 4.42
N THR A 27 32.18 -1.11 4.92
CA THR A 27 31.18 -0.45 5.73
C THR A 27 29.97 -0.40 4.81
N GLU A 28 28.99 -1.28 5.02
CA GLU A 28 27.77 -1.26 4.22
C GLU A 28 27.21 0.14 4.40
N LYS A 29 27.09 0.86 3.28
CA LYS A 29 26.50 2.19 3.27
C LYS A 29 25.09 2.04 3.86
N VAL A 30 24.85 2.69 4.99
CA VAL A 30 23.51 2.71 5.60
C VAL A 30 22.55 3.27 4.55
N LYS A 31 21.57 2.46 4.16
CA LYS A 31 20.53 2.89 3.21
C LYS A 31 19.71 4.01 3.85
N SER A 32 19.39 5.03 3.07
CA SER A 32 18.40 6.02 3.46
C SER A 32 17.00 5.40 3.56
N ASP A 33 16.09 6.05 4.30
CA ASP A 33 14.69 5.61 4.41
C ASP A 33 14.05 5.46 3.01
N ARG A 34 14.33 6.39 2.09
CA ARG A 34 13.80 6.32 0.71
C ARG A 34 14.35 5.12 -0.05
N GLU A 35 15.66 4.87 -0.01
CA GLU A 35 16.28 3.71 -0.65
C GLU A 35 15.74 2.39 -0.08
N LEU A 36 15.46 2.33 1.23
CA LEU A 36 14.82 1.20 1.88
C LEU A 36 13.38 1.00 1.36
N TRP A 37 12.57 2.05 1.37
CA TRP A 37 11.16 1.98 0.97
C TRP A 37 11.02 1.62 -0.50
N ALA A 38 11.78 2.26 -1.39
CA ALA A 38 11.79 1.97 -2.82
C ALA A 38 12.25 0.54 -3.10
N GLY A 39 13.27 0.06 -2.37
CA GLY A 39 13.76 -1.31 -2.50
C GLY A 39 12.71 -2.37 -2.13
N ILE A 40 11.99 -2.17 -1.02
CA ILE A 40 10.92 -3.08 -0.58
C ILE A 40 9.74 -3.04 -1.56
N LEU A 41 9.30 -1.85 -1.98
CA LEU A 41 8.19 -1.74 -2.92
C LEU A 41 8.54 -2.35 -4.28
N TYR A 42 9.78 -2.17 -4.76
CA TYR A 42 10.28 -2.84 -5.96
C TYR A 42 10.27 -4.36 -5.80
N GLN A 43 10.72 -4.89 -4.67
CA GLN A 43 10.70 -6.34 -4.38
C GLN A 43 9.29 -6.91 -4.38
N MET A 44 8.29 -6.17 -3.89
CA MET A 44 6.87 -6.56 -4.01
C MET A 44 6.38 -6.51 -5.45
N ALA A 45 6.70 -5.44 -6.18
CA ALA A 45 6.09 -5.14 -7.47
C ALA A 45 6.68 -5.93 -8.63
N ALA A 46 8.00 -6.13 -8.64
CA ALA A 46 8.73 -6.75 -9.74
C ALA A 46 8.20 -8.13 -10.14
N PRO A 47 8.06 -9.13 -9.25
CA PRO A 47 7.59 -10.47 -9.64
C PRO A 47 6.15 -10.44 -10.16
N VAL A 48 5.29 -9.55 -9.66
CA VAL A 48 3.91 -9.41 -10.15
C VAL A 48 3.90 -8.80 -11.54
N LEU A 49 4.51 -7.62 -11.72
CA LEU A 49 4.42 -6.86 -12.95
C LEU A 49 5.24 -7.46 -14.08
N SER A 50 6.42 -8.04 -13.79
CA SER A 50 7.22 -8.69 -14.83
C SER A 50 6.45 -9.85 -15.46
N ASN A 51 5.85 -10.72 -14.64
CA ASN A 51 5.05 -11.84 -15.12
C ASN A 51 3.77 -11.37 -15.81
N MET A 52 3.04 -10.43 -15.21
CA MET A 52 1.77 -9.97 -15.76
C MET A 52 1.94 -9.19 -17.07
N SER A 53 3.05 -8.47 -17.24
CA SER A 53 3.36 -7.77 -18.49
C SER A 53 3.53 -8.71 -19.70
N GLU A 54 3.78 -10.00 -19.44
CA GLU A 54 3.94 -11.06 -20.43
C GLU A 54 2.75 -12.02 -20.48
N GLY A 55 1.67 -11.79 -19.71
CA GLY A 55 0.52 -12.69 -19.65
C GLY A 55 0.80 -14.01 -18.92
N LYS A 56 1.69 -13.98 -17.91
CA LYS A 56 2.17 -15.17 -17.18
C LYS A 56 1.96 -15.12 -15.66
N LEU A 57 1.28 -14.11 -15.11
CA LEU A 57 1.06 -14.02 -13.66
C LEU A 57 0.22 -15.20 -13.16
N GLN A 58 -0.86 -15.54 -13.85
CA GLN A 58 -1.71 -16.68 -13.44
C GLN A 58 -0.98 -18.02 -13.51
N GLU A 59 -0.02 -18.14 -14.43
CA GLU A 59 0.84 -19.32 -14.58
C GLU A 59 1.88 -19.43 -13.46
N ASN A 60 2.54 -18.32 -13.12
CA ASN A 60 3.76 -18.34 -12.30
C ASN A 60 3.56 -17.96 -10.83
N MET A 61 2.47 -17.28 -10.47
CA MET A 61 2.23 -16.91 -9.08
C MET A 61 1.85 -18.13 -8.24
N LEU A 62 2.65 -18.41 -7.21
CA LEU A 62 2.32 -19.42 -6.20
C LEU A 62 1.15 -18.93 -5.35
N VAL A 63 -0.06 -19.37 -5.68
CA VAL A 63 -1.29 -18.99 -4.97
C VAL A 63 -1.37 -19.70 -3.63
N GLU A 64 -1.56 -18.92 -2.56
CA GLU A 64 -1.88 -19.39 -1.22
C GLU A 64 -3.30 -18.94 -0.86
N LEU A 65 -4.10 -19.86 -0.34
CA LEU A 65 -5.48 -19.60 0.10
C LEU A 65 -5.57 -19.80 1.61
N SER A 66 -6.53 -19.12 2.24
CA SER A 66 -6.88 -19.36 3.64
C SER A 66 -7.15 -20.86 3.90
N PRO A 67 -6.69 -21.42 5.03
CA PRO A 67 -7.07 -22.78 5.44
C PRO A 67 -8.59 -22.98 5.56
N THR A 68 -9.35 -21.90 5.71
CA THR A 68 -10.81 -21.87 5.77
C THR A 68 -11.45 -21.24 4.53
N TRP A 69 -10.81 -21.35 3.35
CA TRP A 69 -11.28 -20.78 2.09
C TRP A 69 -12.75 -21.08 1.81
N ASP A 70 -13.51 -20.06 1.42
CA ASP A 70 -14.95 -20.17 1.12
C ASP A 70 -15.31 -20.94 -0.16
N GLY A 71 -14.32 -21.38 -0.93
CA GLY A 71 -14.54 -22.16 -2.14
C GLY A 71 -14.86 -21.32 -3.39
N ARG A 72 -14.77 -19.99 -3.32
CA ARG A 72 -14.93 -19.13 -4.50
C ARG A 72 -13.81 -19.35 -5.53
N ASP A 73 -14.00 -18.84 -6.73
CA ASP A 73 -13.04 -19.02 -7.83
C ASP A 73 -11.68 -18.44 -7.47
N LYS A 74 -10.65 -19.29 -7.33
CA LYS A 74 -9.31 -18.85 -6.89
C LYS A 74 -8.68 -17.77 -7.77
N ARG A 75 -9.18 -17.57 -9.01
CA ARG A 75 -8.72 -16.51 -9.92
C ARG A 75 -8.97 -15.09 -9.39
N VAL A 76 -9.82 -14.91 -8.38
CA VAL A 76 -9.93 -13.62 -7.66
C VAL A 76 -8.58 -13.13 -7.13
N THR A 77 -7.69 -14.06 -6.74
CA THR A 77 -6.35 -13.79 -6.21
C THR A 77 -5.54 -12.85 -7.10
N TYR A 78 -5.63 -13.00 -8.42
CA TYR A 78 -4.82 -12.23 -9.36
C TYR A 78 -5.29 -10.78 -9.48
N MET A 79 -6.61 -10.56 -9.40
CA MET A 79 -7.18 -9.22 -9.40
C MET A 79 -6.92 -8.50 -8.09
N GLU A 80 -7.03 -9.21 -6.96
CA GLU A 80 -6.61 -8.73 -5.65
C GLU A 80 -5.14 -8.31 -5.68
N CYS A 81 -4.25 -9.20 -6.11
CA CYS A 81 -2.82 -8.97 -6.21
C CYS A 81 -2.50 -7.71 -7.04
N PHE A 82 -2.97 -7.68 -8.29
CA PHE A 82 -2.68 -6.59 -9.22
C PHE A 82 -3.29 -5.26 -8.76
N GLY A 83 -4.60 -5.24 -8.46
CA GLY A 83 -5.29 -4.00 -8.09
C GLY A 83 -4.73 -3.38 -6.82
N ARG A 84 -4.54 -4.19 -5.77
CA ARG A 84 -4.05 -3.70 -4.47
C ARG A 84 -2.60 -3.26 -4.53
N LEU A 85 -1.75 -3.96 -5.30
CA LEU A 85 -0.38 -3.50 -5.58
C LEU A 85 -0.38 -2.16 -6.31
N MET A 86 -1.14 -2.05 -7.39
CA MET A 86 -1.15 -0.84 -8.22
C MET A 86 -1.69 0.37 -7.44
N ALA A 87 -2.64 0.18 -6.53
CA ALA A 87 -3.15 1.26 -5.68
C ALA A 87 -2.06 1.92 -4.81
N GLY A 88 -1.13 1.14 -4.26
CA GLY A 88 0.01 1.66 -3.49
C GLY A 88 1.20 2.11 -4.37
N LEU A 89 1.35 1.48 -5.53
CA LEU A 89 2.48 1.71 -6.44
C LEU A 89 2.31 2.96 -7.32
N ALA A 90 1.07 3.30 -7.68
CA ALA A 90 0.76 4.32 -8.70
C ALA A 90 1.41 5.70 -8.47
N PRO A 91 1.41 6.28 -7.25
CA PRO A 91 2.07 7.56 -7.02
C PRO A 91 3.56 7.55 -7.34
N TRP A 92 4.27 6.46 -6.97
CA TRP A 92 5.69 6.34 -7.25
C TRP A 92 5.96 6.30 -8.75
N LEU A 93 5.19 5.50 -9.51
CA LEU A 93 5.34 5.40 -10.97
C LEU A 93 4.98 6.70 -11.71
N SER A 94 4.25 7.60 -11.05
CA SER A 94 3.84 8.88 -11.63
C SER A 94 4.93 9.95 -11.56
N LEU A 95 6.04 9.70 -10.86
CA LEU A 95 7.19 10.59 -10.88
C LEU A 95 7.90 10.57 -12.26
N PRO A 96 8.51 11.69 -12.68
CA PRO A 96 9.30 11.75 -13.91
C PRO A 96 10.42 10.71 -13.94
N ASP A 97 10.86 10.31 -15.12
CA ASP A 97 12.05 9.46 -15.24
C ASP A 97 13.31 10.26 -14.96
N ASP A 98 14.30 9.59 -14.38
CA ASP A 98 15.65 10.10 -14.17
C ASP A 98 16.68 8.96 -14.28
N ASP A 99 17.96 9.30 -14.34
CA ASP A 99 19.05 8.33 -14.53
C ASP A 99 19.54 7.69 -13.23
N THR A 100 18.89 7.96 -12.10
CA THR A 100 19.24 7.34 -10.82
C THR A 100 18.90 5.85 -10.82
N ALA A 101 19.45 5.10 -9.86
CA ALA A 101 19.09 3.69 -9.69
C ALA A 101 17.59 3.50 -9.43
N GLU A 102 17.00 4.39 -8.61
CA GLU A 102 15.55 4.41 -8.34
C GLU A 102 14.75 4.76 -9.61
N GLY A 103 15.18 5.75 -10.38
CA GLY A 103 14.52 6.16 -11.61
C GLY A 103 14.45 5.05 -12.66
N LYS A 104 15.52 4.25 -12.79
CA LYS A 104 15.54 3.07 -13.67
C LYS A 104 14.56 1.99 -13.23
N GLN A 105 14.51 1.69 -11.92
CA GLN A 105 13.53 0.75 -11.34
C GLN A 105 12.10 1.22 -11.57
N ARG A 106 11.83 2.50 -11.28
CA ARG A 106 10.52 3.14 -11.47
C ARG A 106 10.09 3.06 -12.94
N LYS A 107 10.95 3.44 -13.88
CA LYS A 107 10.67 3.37 -15.32
C LYS A 107 10.32 1.95 -15.76
N GLN A 108 11.13 0.97 -15.37
CA GLN A 108 10.90 -0.44 -15.70
C GLN A 108 9.54 -0.93 -15.17
N LEU A 109 9.22 -0.63 -13.90
CA LEU A 109 7.92 -1.02 -13.33
C LEU A 109 6.76 -0.32 -14.02
N ARG A 110 6.90 0.95 -14.43
CA ARG A 110 5.84 1.66 -15.18
C ARG A 110 5.60 1.02 -16.55
N GLU A 111 6.66 0.65 -17.27
CA GLU A 111 6.54 -0.06 -18.56
C GLU A 111 5.85 -1.41 -18.40
N TRP A 112 6.20 -2.18 -17.36
CA TRP A 112 5.51 -3.43 -17.06
C TRP A 112 4.05 -3.18 -16.65
N ALA A 113 3.78 -2.20 -15.78
CA ALA A 113 2.43 -1.86 -15.34
C ALA A 113 1.50 -1.52 -16.50
N LEU A 114 1.93 -0.70 -17.46
CA LEU A 114 1.13 -0.35 -18.65
C LEU A 114 0.76 -1.59 -19.48
N LYS A 115 1.70 -2.52 -19.66
CA LYS A 115 1.42 -3.80 -20.31
C LYS A 115 0.47 -4.66 -19.47
N SER A 116 0.67 -4.74 -18.16
CA SER A 116 -0.18 -5.50 -17.24
C SER A 116 -1.62 -4.96 -17.23
N TYR A 117 -1.81 -3.64 -17.28
CA TYR A 117 -3.14 -3.04 -17.40
C TYR A 117 -3.85 -3.44 -18.70
N ALA A 118 -3.13 -3.62 -19.82
CA ALA A 118 -3.73 -4.11 -21.06
C ALA A 118 -4.10 -5.61 -20.95
N GLN A 119 -3.20 -6.42 -20.40
CA GLN A 119 -3.39 -7.87 -20.23
C GLN A 119 -4.60 -8.19 -19.33
N SER A 120 -4.81 -7.42 -18.27
CA SER A 120 -5.89 -7.67 -17.29
C SER A 120 -7.31 -7.52 -17.85
N VAL A 121 -7.48 -6.81 -18.97
CA VAL A 121 -8.78 -6.54 -19.60
C VAL A 121 -8.87 -7.07 -21.03
N ASP A 122 -7.84 -7.73 -21.54
CA ASP A 122 -7.87 -8.39 -22.85
C ASP A 122 -8.43 -9.81 -22.75
N PRO A 123 -9.63 -10.11 -23.31
CA PRO A 123 -10.25 -11.43 -23.18
C PRO A 123 -9.43 -12.59 -23.76
N GLU A 124 -8.50 -12.30 -24.67
CA GLU A 124 -7.58 -13.29 -25.26
C GLU A 124 -6.32 -13.53 -24.40
N SER A 125 -6.09 -12.69 -23.39
CA SER A 125 -4.96 -12.84 -22.48
C SER A 125 -5.21 -13.96 -21.48
N LYS A 126 -4.15 -14.74 -21.20
CA LYS A 126 -4.13 -15.68 -20.08
C LYS A 126 -4.20 -14.99 -18.71
N ASP A 127 -3.85 -13.70 -18.65
CA ASP A 127 -3.94 -12.87 -17.45
C ASP A 127 -5.19 -11.98 -17.42
N TYR A 128 -6.18 -12.24 -18.30
CA TYR A 128 -7.50 -11.63 -18.19
C TYR A 128 -8.08 -11.89 -16.79
N LEU A 129 -8.44 -10.82 -16.09
CA LEU A 129 -8.90 -10.91 -14.70
C LEU A 129 -10.37 -11.31 -14.60
N LEU A 130 -10.77 -11.81 -13.42
CA LEU A 130 -12.11 -12.35 -13.18
C LEU A 130 -13.16 -11.24 -12.97
N TRP A 131 -13.39 -10.37 -13.94
CA TRP A 131 -14.25 -9.19 -13.79
C TRP A 131 -15.74 -9.50 -13.57
N ARG A 132 -16.23 -10.62 -14.12
CA ARG A 132 -17.66 -10.85 -14.38
C ARG A 132 -18.34 -11.91 -13.49
N LYS A 133 -17.63 -12.42 -12.49
CA LYS A 133 -18.10 -13.48 -11.60
C LYS A 133 -18.04 -13.02 -10.14
N GLU A 134 -18.98 -13.47 -9.30
CA GLU A 134 -19.02 -13.14 -7.87
C GLU A 134 -19.10 -11.62 -7.58
N GLY A 135 -19.11 -11.26 -6.28
CA GLY A 135 -19.11 -9.87 -5.81
C GLY A 135 -17.71 -9.29 -5.57
N GLN A 136 -16.73 -10.14 -5.26
CA GLN A 136 -15.34 -9.73 -4.93
C GLN A 136 -14.69 -8.80 -5.96
N PRO A 137 -14.87 -8.98 -7.28
CA PRO A 137 -14.26 -8.08 -8.27
C PRO A 137 -14.61 -6.61 -8.10
N LEU A 138 -15.73 -6.25 -7.44
CA LEU A 138 -16.06 -4.86 -7.13
C LEU A 138 -14.99 -4.23 -6.22
N VAL A 139 -14.55 -4.98 -5.21
CA VAL A 139 -13.54 -4.53 -4.23
C VAL A 139 -12.22 -4.26 -4.93
N ASP A 140 -11.76 -5.21 -5.73
CA ASP A 140 -10.43 -5.14 -6.33
C ASP A 140 -10.38 -4.20 -7.53
N ALA A 141 -11.51 -4.05 -8.23
CA ALA A 141 -11.70 -3.01 -9.23
C ALA A 141 -11.60 -1.61 -8.64
N ALA A 142 -12.07 -1.40 -7.40
CA ALA A 142 -11.92 -0.11 -6.74
C ALA A 142 -10.45 0.23 -6.49
N TYR A 143 -9.60 -0.74 -6.14
CA TYR A 143 -8.15 -0.50 -6.01
C TYR A 143 -7.47 -0.25 -7.38
N ILE A 144 -7.92 -0.92 -8.45
CA ILE A 144 -7.50 -0.56 -9.81
C ILE A 144 -7.93 0.89 -10.14
N ALA A 145 -9.17 1.27 -9.82
CA ALA A 145 -9.66 2.63 -10.02
C ALA A 145 -8.87 3.66 -9.18
N GLU A 146 -8.53 3.37 -7.92
CA GLU A 146 -7.63 4.20 -7.10
C GLU A 146 -6.28 4.40 -7.78
N SER A 147 -5.70 3.34 -8.35
CA SER A 147 -4.41 3.44 -9.05
C SER A 147 -4.46 4.44 -10.21
N PHE A 148 -5.56 4.45 -10.98
CA PHE A 148 -5.77 5.44 -12.04
C PHE A 148 -6.12 6.83 -11.49
N LEU A 149 -6.85 6.94 -10.38
CA LEU A 149 -7.13 8.23 -9.76
C LEU A 149 -5.84 8.90 -9.29
N ARG A 150 -4.94 8.12 -8.67
CA ARG A 150 -3.64 8.54 -8.12
C ARG A 150 -2.58 8.78 -9.19
N GLY A 151 -2.57 8.00 -10.27
CA GLY A 151 -1.58 8.07 -11.35
C GLY A 151 -2.16 8.35 -12.74
N TYR A 152 -3.20 9.19 -12.83
CA TYR A 152 -3.99 9.37 -14.06
C TYR A 152 -3.14 9.68 -15.31
N ASP A 153 -2.26 10.67 -15.24
CA ASP A 153 -1.48 11.11 -16.40
C ASP A 153 -0.39 10.10 -16.80
N ALA A 154 0.13 9.32 -15.84
CA ALA A 154 1.22 8.37 -16.08
C ALA A 154 0.72 6.95 -16.40
N LEU A 155 -0.49 6.59 -15.97
CA LEU A 155 -0.99 5.20 -16.02
C LEU A 155 -2.30 5.04 -16.79
N TRP A 156 -3.17 6.06 -16.84
CA TRP A 156 -4.41 6.00 -17.61
C TRP A 156 -4.27 6.63 -18.99
N VAL A 157 -3.78 7.87 -19.05
CA VAL A 157 -3.62 8.63 -20.30
C VAL A 157 -2.81 7.87 -21.36
N PRO A 158 -1.70 7.18 -21.02
CA PRO A 158 -0.88 6.46 -22.01
C PRO A 158 -1.48 5.16 -22.55
N LEU A 159 -2.55 4.62 -21.95
CA LEU A 159 -3.20 3.40 -22.45
C LEU A 159 -3.85 3.66 -23.81
N ASP A 160 -3.88 2.63 -24.67
CA ASP A 160 -4.61 2.71 -25.94
C ASP A 160 -6.14 2.76 -25.73
N ASP A 161 -6.85 3.21 -26.76
CA ASP A 161 -8.30 3.41 -26.70
C ASP A 161 -9.06 2.11 -26.46
N LEU A 162 -8.58 0.98 -27.00
CA LEU A 162 -9.22 -0.32 -26.80
C LEU A 162 -9.15 -0.76 -25.33
N THR A 163 -7.99 -0.63 -24.72
CA THR A 163 -7.75 -0.92 -23.30
C THR A 163 -8.61 -0.02 -22.42
N LYS A 164 -8.67 1.28 -22.71
CA LYS A 164 -9.53 2.24 -21.98
C LYS A 164 -11.01 1.87 -22.10
N GLN A 165 -11.48 1.54 -23.30
CA GLN A 165 -12.87 1.09 -23.52
C GLN A 165 -13.20 -0.17 -22.74
N ARG A 166 -12.28 -1.15 -22.71
CA ARG A 166 -12.44 -2.39 -21.93
C ARG A 166 -12.54 -2.11 -20.44
N TYR A 167 -11.68 -1.27 -19.87
CA TYR A 167 -11.80 -0.86 -18.46
C TYR A 167 -13.14 -0.17 -18.16
N ILE A 168 -13.56 0.76 -19.01
CA ILE A 168 -14.85 1.44 -18.83
C ILE A 168 -15.99 0.43 -18.83
N ALA A 169 -15.97 -0.54 -19.77
CA ALA A 169 -16.98 -1.58 -19.85
C ALA A 169 -16.99 -2.49 -18.62
N GLU A 170 -15.82 -3.00 -18.19
CA GLU A 170 -15.74 -3.86 -17.01
C GLU A 170 -16.14 -3.12 -15.73
N PHE A 171 -15.72 -1.86 -15.56
CA PHE A 171 -16.14 -1.03 -14.43
C PHE A 171 -17.65 -0.78 -14.41
N GLN A 172 -18.25 -0.45 -15.55
CA GLN A 172 -19.71 -0.27 -15.63
C GLN A 172 -20.46 -1.58 -15.39
N GLN A 173 -19.92 -2.73 -15.79
CA GLN A 173 -20.53 -4.02 -15.55
C GLN A 173 -20.54 -4.41 -14.06
N LEU A 174 -19.67 -3.84 -13.23
CA LEU A 174 -19.68 -4.06 -11.78
C LEU A 174 -20.90 -3.48 -11.09
N ARG A 175 -21.69 -2.62 -11.76
CA ARG A 175 -23.00 -2.17 -11.26
C ARG A 175 -23.98 -3.33 -11.00
N ARG A 176 -23.73 -4.52 -11.54
CA ARG A 176 -24.49 -5.75 -11.23
C ARG A 176 -24.33 -6.21 -9.77
N VAL A 177 -23.23 -5.81 -9.11
CA VAL A 177 -22.94 -6.18 -7.72
C VAL A 177 -23.74 -5.25 -6.82
N ASP A 178 -24.57 -5.85 -5.97
CA ASP A 178 -25.25 -5.14 -4.89
C ASP A 178 -24.33 -5.15 -3.65
N PRO A 179 -23.68 -4.03 -3.31
CA PRO A 179 -22.75 -4.00 -2.21
C PRO A 179 -23.49 -4.18 -0.86
N PRO A 180 -23.00 -5.03 0.05
CA PRO A 180 -23.50 -5.07 1.41
C PRO A 180 -23.30 -3.71 2.09
N TYR A 181 -24.07 -3.48 3.15
CA TYR A 181 -24.16 -2.19 3.82
C TYR A 181 -22.99 -1.95 4.80
N THR A 182 -21.79 -1.89 4.22
CA THR A 182 -20.49 -1.72 4.88
C THR A 182 -19.61 -0.81 4.02
N ASN A 183 -18.30 -0.78 4.26
CA ASN A 183 -17.28 -0.17 3.41
C ASN A 183 -17.38 -0.56 1.93
N TRP A 184 -18.10 -1.64 1.57
CA TRP A 184 -18.36 -1.99 0.18
C TRP A 184 -19.05 -0.91 -0.64
N LEU A 185 -19.82 -0.02 0.01
CA LEU A 185 -20.38 1.15 -0.66
C LEU A 185 -19.29 2.07 -1.24
N LEU A 186 -18.14 2.19 -0.56
CA LEU A 186 -17.03 3.01 -1.04
C LEU A 186 -16.33 2.39 -2.24
N PHE A 187 -16.27 1.07 -2.37
CA PHE A 187 -15.71 0.45 -3.59
C PHE A 187 -16.52 0.84 -4.83
N SER A 188 -17.86 0.78 -4.74
CA SER A 188 -18.74 1.25 -5.82
C SER A 188 -18.56 2.74 -6.10
N SER A 189 -18.42 3.57 -5.06
CA SER A 189 -18.18 5.01 -5.21
C SER A 189 -16.85 5.30 -5.91
N THR A 190 -15.77 4.62 -5.51
CA THR A 190 -14.42 4.82 -6.05
C THR A 190 -14.36 4.49 -7.55
N VAL A 191 -14.98 3.38 -7.96
CA VAL A 191 -15.09 3.00 -9.38
C VAL A 191 -15.82 4.09 -10.19
N GLU A 192 -16.95 4.58 -9.69
CA GLU A 192 -17.72 5.64 -10.37
C GLU A 192 -17.00 7.00 -10.36
N CYS A 193 -16.27 7.33 -9.29
CA CYS A 193 -15.40 8.51 -9.24
C CYS A 193 -14.30 8.46 -10.30
N PHE A 194 -13.72 7.28 -10.55
CA PHE A 194 -12.79 7.11 -11.66
C PHE A 194 -13.49 7.25 -13.02
N LEU A 195 -14.65 6.61 -13.23
CA LEU A 195 -15.43 6.77 -14.47
C LEU A 195 -15.74 8.24 -14.77
N LYS A 196 -16.07 9.03 -13.73
CA LYS A 196 -16.22 10.49 -13.82
C LYS A 196 -14.95 11.18 -14.31
N LYS A 197 -13.79 10.88 -13.70
CA LYS A 197 -12.51 11.46 -14.09
C LYS A 197 -12.08 11.06 -15.50
N ALA A 198 -12.42 9.84 -15.93
CA ALA A 198 -12.17 9.34 -17.27
C ALA A 198 -13.13 9.91 -18.35
N GLY A 199 -14.15 10.68 -17.96
CA GLY A 199 -15.15 11.22 -18.89
C GLY A 199 -16.17 10.18 -19.37
N ALA A 200 -16.27 9.03 -18.68
CA ALA A 200 -17.21 7.97 -19.01
C ALA A 200 -18.59 8.19 -18.34
N GLN A 201 -19.60 7.45 -18.80
CA GLN A 201 -20.93 7.47 -18.17
C GLN A 201 -20.81 7.06 -16.70
N THR A 202 -21.19 7.98 -15.82
CA THR A 202 -21.07 7.87 -14.36
C THR A 202 -22.43 7.74 -13.71
N ASP A 203 -22.55 6.81 -12.77
CA ASP A 203 -23.69 6.72 -11.86
C ASP A 203 -23.40 7.55 -10.60
N TYR A 204 -23.87 8.80 -10.63
CA TYR A 204 -23.71 9.73 -9.50
C TYR A 204 -24.46 9.30 -8.25
N TYR A 205 -25.50 8.48 -8.37
CA TYR A 205 -26.25 7.99 -7.20
C TYR A 205 -25.38 7.06 -6.35
N ARG A 206 -24.64 6.14 -6.99
CA ARG A 206 -23.70 5.23 -6.31
C ARG A 206 -22.60 5.96 -5.56
N ILE A 207 -22.06 7.03 -6.14
CA ILE A 207 -21.08 7.88 -5.45
C ILE A 207 -21.75 8.51 -4.23
N THR A 208 -22.83 9.23 -4.46
CA THR A 208 -23.32 10.16 -3.45
C THR A 208 -24.11 9.52 -2.32
N SER A 209 -24.81 8.41 -2.56
CA SER A 209 -25.45 7.60 -1.51
C SER A 209 -24.42 6.96 -0.59
N ALA A 210 -23.32 6.43 -1.14
CA ALA A 210 -22.21 5.89 -0.36
C ALA A 210 -21.58 6.98 0.53
N LEU A 211 -21.29 8.16 -0.02
CA LEU A 211 -20.66 9.26 0.72
C LEU A 211 -21.56 9.79 1.85
N ARG A 212 -22.87 9.89 1.62
CA ARG A 212 -23.84 10.24 2.68
C ARG A 212 -23.86 9.16 3.75
N LYS A 213 -23.85 7.88 3.34
CA LYS A 213 -23.98 6.80 4.30
C LYS A 213 -22.75 6.65 5.19
N VAL A 214 -21.56 6.77 4.61
CA VAL A 214 -20.32 6.78 5.38
C VAL A 214 -20.27 7.95 6.36
N ASP A 215 -20.80 9.12 6.00
CA ASP A 215 -20.89 10.25 6.94
C ASP A 215 -21.77 9.92 8.17
N GLU A 216 -22.89 9.21 7.97
CA GLU A 216 -23.76 8.74 9.07
C GLU A 216 -23.08 7.71 9.97
N TRP A 217 -22.11 6.96 9.46
CA TRP A 217 -21.34 5.97 10.22
C TRP A 217 -20.23 6.58 11.08
N TYR A 218 -20.06 7.90 11.09
CA TYR A 218 -19.06 8.54 11.94
C TYR A 218 -19.43 8.40 13.43
N VAL A 219 -18.64 7.64 14.18
CA VAL A 219 -18.89 7.37 15.60
C VAL A 219 -18.13 8.31 16.55
N GLY A 220 -17.12 9.01 16.04
CA GLY A 220 -16.32 9.95 16.83
C GLY A 220 -14.82 9.67 16.77
N ASP A 221 -14.03 10.66 17.15
CA ASP A 221 -12.57 10.59 17.24
C ASP A 221 -11.84 10.08 15.98
N GLY A 222 -12.37 10.40 14.80
CA GLY A 222 -11.83 9.91 13.53
C GLY A 222 -12.24 8.48 13.18
N TRP A 223 -13.13 7.83 13.93
CA TRP A 223 -13.60 6.47 13.63
C TRP A 223 -14.96 6.46 12.93
N TYR A 224 -15.11 5.51 12.01
CA TYR A 224 -16.35 5.13 11.36
C TYR A 224 -16.71 3.70 11.72
N SER A 225 -18.00 3.40 11.87
CA SER A 225 -18.49 2.08 12.31
C SER A 225 -18.32 0.96 11.31
N ASP A 226 -18.20 1.27 10.02
CA ASP A 226 -18.19 0.26 8.95
C ASP A 226 -19.52 -0.53 8.83
N GLY A 227 -20.64 0.15 9.08
CA GLY A 227 -21.96 -0.46 9.07
C GLY A 227 -22.83 0.02 10.21
N GLU A 228 -23.88 -0.74 10.53
CA GLU A 228 -24.77 -0.46 11.66
C GLU A 228 -24.04 -0.56 13.00
N ASP A 229 -23.28 -1.64 13.20
CA ASP A 229 -22.47 -1.88 14.39
C ASP A 229 -21.04 -1.39 14.21
N PHE A 230 -20.40 -0.95 15.30
CA PHE A 230 -19.00 -0.55 15.28
C PHE A 230 -18.07 -1.76 15.16
N ALA A 231 -17.44 -1.92 13.99
CA ALA A 231 -16.36 -2.87 13.78
C ALA A 231 -15.01 -2.28 14.23
N PHE A 232 -14.47 -2.77 15.35
CA PHE A 232 -13.15 -2.35 15.81
C PHE A 232 -12.03 -3.13 15.12
N ASP A 233 -11.70 -2.67 13.91
CA ASP A 233 -10.64 -3.21 13.06
C ASP A 233 -9.95 -2.09 12.27
N TYR A 234 -9.11 -2.45 11.29
CA TYR A 234 -8.35 -1.49 10.50
C TYR A 234 -8.98 -1.13 9.14
N TYR A 235 -10.25 -1.44 8.87
CA TYR A 235 -10.92 -1.01 7.64
C TYR A 235 -11.08 0.51 7.55
N ASN A 236 -11.07 1.22 8.68
CA ASN A 236 -10.89 2.67 8.71
C ASN A 236 -9.60 3.11 7.99
N SER A 237 -8.53 2.32 8.11
CA SER A 237 -7.25 2.54 7.44
C SER A 237 -7.24 2.05 6.00
N PHE A 238 -7.68 0.82 5.76
CA PHE A 238 -7.58 0.16 4.45
C PHE A 238 -8.54 0.73 3.41
N VAL A 239 -9.72 1.20 3.84
CA VAL A 239 -10.82 1.55 2.93
C VAL A 239 -11.43 2.90 3.28
N ILE A 240 -11.96 3.06 4.50
CA ILE A 240 -12.93 4.13 4.78
C ILE A 240 -12.32 5.50 4.62
N HIS A 241 -11.28 5.86 5.38
CA HIS A 241 -10.68 7.20 5.25
C HIS A 241 -10.15 7.49 3.85
N PRO A 242 -9.29 6.63 3.25
CA PRO A 242 -8.71 6.92 1.93
C PRO A 242 -9.78 7.07 0.84
N MET A 243 -10.67 6.10 0.69
CA MET A 243 -11.66 6.12 -0.39
C MET A 243 -12.72 7.20 -0.17
N TYR A 244 -13.14 7.43 1.08
CA TYR A 244 -14.10 8.49 1.39
C TYR A 244 -13.54 9.87 1.05
N VAL A 245 -12.32 10.18 1.50
CA VAL A 245 -11.68 11.47 1.26
C VAL A 245 -11.36 11.67 -0.22
N GLU A 246 -10.82 10.65 -0.92
CA GLU A 246 -10.50 10.76 -2.35
C GLU A 246 -11.76 10.87 -3.23
N CYS A 247 -12.85 10.18 -2.90
CA CYS A 247 -14.13 10.36 -3.60
C CYS A 247 -14.69 11.77 -3.41
N LEU A 248 -14.65 12.29 -2.19
CA LEU A 248 -15.04 13.67 -1.90
C LEU A 248 -14.15 14.66 -2.67
N GLU A 249 -12.82 14.44 -2.71
CA GLU A 249 -11.87 15.26 -3.47
C GLU A 249 -12.24 15.33 -4.94
N VAL A 250 -12.47 14.18 -5.58
CA VAL A 250 -12.87 14.08 -7.00
C VAL A 250 -14.17 14.82 -7.26
N MET A 251 -15.15 14.67 -6.37
CA MET A 251 -16.48 15.26 -6.54
C MET A 251 -16.54 16.76 -6.24
N THR A 252 -15.62 17.26 -5.41
CA THR A 252 -15.61 18.67 -4.96
C THR A 252 -14.46 19.47 -5.55
N ASN A 253 -13.60 18.88 -6.38
CA ASN A 253 -12.33 19.49 -6.77
C ASN A 253 -11.52 19.99 -5.55
N GLY A 254 -11.32 19.10 -4.57
CA GLY A 254 -10.62 19.40 -3.31
C GLY A 254 -11.34 20.44 -2.45
N GLY A 255 -12.68 20.34 -2.34
CA GLY A 255 -13.52 21.24 -1.55
C GLY A 255 -13.88 22.57 -2.20
N LYS A 256 -13.43 22.82 -3.45
CA LYS A 256 -13.70 24.07 -4.19
C LYS A 256 -15.11 24.14 -4.79
N GLN A 257 -15.76 22.99 -4.96
CA GLN A 257 -17.10 22.84 -5.50
C GLN A 257 -18.01 22.21 -4.44
N ASN A 258 -19.29 22.56 -4.52
CA ASN A 258 -20.30 21.96 -3.66
C ASN A 258 -20.77 20.66 -4.30
N ILE A 259 -21.08 19.67 -3.46
CA ILE A 259 -21.93 18.55 -3.86
C ILE A 259 -23.28 18.82 -3.20
N TRP A 260 -24.35 18.82 -4.00
CA TRP A 260 -25.70 19.08 -3.52
C TRP A 260 -25.85 20.48 -2.91
N ASN A 261 -26.37 20.54 -1.67
CA ASN A 261 -26.51 21.71 -0.82
C ASN A 261 -25.41 21.80 0.27
N VAL A 262 -24.38 20.95 0.25
CA VAL A 262 -23.30 20.98 1.25
C VAL A 262 -22.08 21.69 0.66
N LYS A 263 -21.69 22.81 1.29
CA LYS A 263 -20.51 23.58 0.87
C LYS A 263 -19.24 22.73 0.96
N GLY A 264 -18.51 22.62 -0.14
CA GLY A 264 -17.31 21.78 -0.22
C GLY A 264 -17.58 20.28 -0.03
N GLY A 265 -18.84 19.82 -0.15
CA GLY A 265 -19.22 18.41 -0.12
C GLY A 265 -18.77 17.63 1.12
N ASN A 266 -18.60 18.26 2.28
CA ASN A 266 -18.03 17.66 3.51
C ASN A 266 -16.53 17.30 3.44
N PHE A 267 -15.83 17.59 2.33
CA PHE A 267 -14.39 17.32 2.18
C PHE A 267 -13.53 17.90 3.33
N PRO A 268 -13.71 19.15 3.78
CA PRO A 268 -12.91 19.69 4.89
C PRO A 268 -13.10 18.93 6.21
N ASN A 269 -14.30 18.44 6.50
CA ASN A 269 -14.56 17.68 7.72
C ASN A 269 -14.03 16.25 7.61
N ALA A 270 -14.23 15.60 6.45
CA ALA A 270 -13.67 14.28 6.18
C ALA A 270 -12.13 14.30 6.33
N LEU A 271 -11.49 15.35 5.79
CA LEU A 271 -10.04 15.54 5.95
C LEU A 271 -9.63 15.69 7.41
N LYS A 272 -10.33 16.52 8.20
CA LYS A 272 -10.04 16.67 9.63
C LYS A 272 -10.21 15.36 10.40
N ARG A 273 -11.24 14.57 10.09
CA ARG A 273 -11.45 13.25 10.70
C ARG A 273 -10.34 12.27 10.33
N MET A 274 -9.87 12.27 9.08
CA MET A 274 -8.72 11.48 8.65
C MET A 274 -7.42 11.92 9.32
N GLN A 275 -7.19 13.23 9.49
CA GLN A 275 -6.06 13.77 10.24
C GLN A 275 -6.10 13.32 11.70
N ARG A 276 -7.27 13.35 12.34
CA ARG A 276 -7.45 12.83 13.70
C ARG A 276 -7.14 11.34 13.80
N PHE A 277 -7.70 10.55 12.88
CA PHE A 277 -7.40 9.13 12.81
C PHE A 277 -5.90 8.86 12.61
N GLY A 278 -5.24 9.65 11.75
CA GLY A 278 -3.78 9.60 11.56
C GLY A 278 -3.00 9.86 12.85
N MET A 279 -3.44 10.81 13.68
CA MET A 279 -2.81 11.07 14.99
C MET A 279 -2.92 9.87 15.94
N ILE A 280 -4.08 9.21 15.97
CA ILE A 280 -4.28 7.99 16.77
C ILE A 280 -3.41 6.84 16.22
N LEU A 281 -3.39 6.69 14.90
CA LEU A 281 -2.63 5.64 14.23
C LEU A 281 -1.11 5.79 14.45
N GLU A 282 -0.57 7.00 14.45
CA GLU A 282 0.83 7.25 14.80
C GLU A 282 1.12 6.88 16.25
N ARG A 283 0.20 7.18 17.17
CA ARG A 283 0.32 6.80 18.59
C ARG A 283 0.26 5.28 18.80
N PHE A 284 -0.39 4.53 17.91
CA PHE A 284 -0.36 3.07 17.94
C PHE A 284 1.01 2.47 17.60
N VAL A 285 1.91 3.22 16.94
CA VAL A 285 3.25 2.73 16.65
C VAL A 285 4.04 2.64 17.96
N SER A 286 4.35 1.42 18.41
CA SER A 286 5.14 1.18 19.62
C SER A 286 6.58 1.68 19.43
N PRO A 287 7.35 1.92 20.51
CA PRO A 287 8.77 2.31 20.42
C PRO A 287 9.65 1.34 19.61
N GLU A 288 9.24 0.07 19.52
CA GLU A 288 9.92 -1.02 18.79
C GLU A 288 9.55 -1.08 17.30
N GLY A 289 8.70 -0.17 16.81
CA GLY A 289 8.22 -0.19 15.42
C GLY A 289 7.22 -1.32 15.17
N THR A 290 6.33 -1.58 16.12
CA THR A 290 5.17 -2.47 15.91
C THR A 290 3.86 -1.71 16.07
N PHE A 291 2.73 -2.31 15.72
CA PHE A 291 1.40 -1.77 15.99
C PHE A 291 0.49 -2.89 16.53
N PRO A 292 -0.62 -2.55 17.23
CA PRO A 292 -1.50 -3.53 17.83
C PRO A 292 -2.08 -4.53 16.80
N VAL A 293 -2.05 -5.81 17.15
CA VAL A 293 -2.49 -6.90 16.27
C VAL A 293 -3.93 -7.29 16.62
N PHE A 294 -4.90 -6.61 16.04
CA PHE A 294 -6.33 -6.88 16.26
C PHE A 294 -7.16 -6.65 14.99
N GLY A 295 -8.40 -7.11 15.03
CA GLY A 295 -9.37 -6.93 13.96
C GLY A 295 -9.24 -7.95 12.84
N ARG A 296 -10.28 -8.02 12.01
CA ARG A 296 -10.27 -8.82 10.78
C ARG A 296 -9.25 -8.26 9.79
N SER A 297 -8.77 -9.13 8.92
CA SER A 297 -7.83 -8.80 7.84
C SER A 297 -6.51 -8.19 8.31
N ILE A 298 -6.10 -8.44 9.56
CA ILE A 298 -4.81 -7.98 10.09
C ILE A 298 -3.62 -8.44 9.23
N THR A 299 -3.79 -9.52 8.47
CA THR A 299 -2.85 -10.03 7.47
C THR A 299 -2.50 -9.02 6.37
N TYR A 300 -3.21 -7.90 6.22
CA TYR A 300 -2.88 -6.82 5.27
C TYR A 300 -1.65 -5.99 5.67
N ARG A 301 -1.00 -6.34 6.78
CA ARG A 301 0.33 -5.86 7.20
C ARG A 301 0.41 -4.33 7.27
N THR A 302 1.38 -3.73 6.58
CA THR A 302 1.62 -2.29 6.54
C THR A 302 0.50 -1.50 5.88
N GLY A 303 -0.50 -2.13 5.24
CA GLY A 303 -1.69 -1.44 4.74
C GLY A 303 -2.39 -0.60 5.81
N VAL A 304 -2.20 -0.95 7.09
CA VAL A 304 -2.68 -0.20 8.25
C VAL A 304 -2.22 1.25 8.24
N LEU A 305 -1.05 1.54 7.65
CA LEU A 305 -0.43 2.86 7.61
C LEU A 305 -0.97 3.74 6.49
N GLN A 306 -1.91 3.27 5.66
CA GLN A 306 -2.40 3.99 4.49
C GLN A 306 -2.88 5.41 4.81
N PRO A 307 -3.58 5.72 5.93
CA PRO A 307 -3.96 7.10 6.22
C PRO A 307 -2.77 8.04 6.44
N LEU A 308 -1.75 7.60 7.19
CA LEU A 308 -0.52 8.38 7.36
C LEU A 308 0.21 8.55 6.03
N ALA A 309 0.25 7.48 5.23
CA ALA A 309 0.87 7.45 3.91
C ALA A 309 0.18 8.44 2.93
N LEU A 310 -1.16 8.45 2.89
CA LEU A 310 -1.94 9.33 2.02
C LEU A 310 -1.88 10.79 2.48
N LEU A 311 -2.01 11.06 3.79
CA LEU A 311 -1.84 12.41 4.33
C LEU A 311 -0.46 12.98 4.01
N SER A 312 0.59 12.15 4.07
CA SER A 312 1.95 12.54 3.70
C SER A 312 2.07 12.84 2.21
N LEU A 313 1.60 11.93 1.34
CA LEU A 313 1.62 12.11 -0.13
C LEU A 313 0.90 13.41 -0.56
N ARG A 314 -0.22 13.74 0.09
CA ARG A 314 -1.04 14.90 -0.28
C ARG A 314 -0.59 16.21 0.39
N GLY A 315 0.39 16.17 1.30
CA GLY A 315 0.81 17.34 2.08
C GLY A 315 -0.27 17.80 3.08
N TRP A 316 -1.07 16.86 3.58
CA TRP A 316 -2.20 17.11 4.49
C TRP A 316 -1.93 16.70 5.93
N LEU A 317 -0.69 16.36 6.29
CA LEU A 317 -0.35 16.10 7.68
C LEU A 317 -0.68 17.33 8.56
N PRO A 318 -1.37 17.14 9.69
CA PRO A 318 -1.60 18.22 10.65
C PRO A 318 -0.29 18.58 11.36
N LYS A 319 -0.24 19.75 12.01
CA LYS A 319 0.97 20.23 12.71
C LYS A 319 1.46 19.29 13.80
N GLU A 320 0.55 18.50 14.38
CA GLU A 320 0.80 17.49 15.40
C GLU A 320 1.56 16.27 14.86
N LEU A 321 1.61 16.10 13.53
CA LEU A 321 2.32 15.03 12.83
C LEU A 321 3.39 15.60 11.89
N PRO A 322 4.52 16.08 12.43
CA PRO A 322 5.65 16.52 11.60
C PRO A 322 6.10 15.41 10.63
N ALA A 323 6.47 15.79 9.41
CA ALA A 323 6.77 14.83 8.36
C ALA A 323 7.92 13.87 8.72
N GLY A 324 9.01 14.40 9.34
CA GLY A 324 10.11 13.57 9.85
C GLY A 324 9.73 12.62 10.98
N GLN A 325 8.69 12.93 11.77
CA GLN A 325 8.14 12.05 12.82
C GLN A 325 7.36 10.89 12.19
N VAL A 326 6.46 11.21 11.25
CA VAL A 326 5.66 10.21 10.52
C VAL A 326 6.56 9.28 9.72
N ARG A 327 7.55 9.82 8.99
CA ARG A 327 8.53 9.01 8.24
C ARG A 327 9.26 8.04 9.17
N ALA A 328 9.75 8.50 10.32
CA ALA A 328 10.49 7.65 11.26
C ALA A 328 9.61 6.53 11.84
N ALA A 329 8.36 6.84 12.22
CA ALA A 329 7.40 5.86 12.73
C ALA A 329 7.08 4.78 11.68
N MET A 330 6.70 5.21 10.47
CA MET A 330 6.36 4.30 9.37
C MET A 330 7.58 3.46 8.96
N THR A 331 8.78 4.06 8.91
CA THR A 331 10.02 3.35 8.57
C THR A 331 10.31 2.26 9.59
N ALA A 332 10.12 2.51 10.89
CA ALA A 332 10.33 1.50 11.91
C ALA A 332 9.41 0.28 11.71
N VAL A 333 8.13 0.52 11.40
CA VAL A 333 7.16 -0.55 11.10
C VAL A 333 7.49 -1.30 9.81
N ILE A 334 7.81 -0.57 8.73
CA ILE A 334 8.18 -1.16 7.44
C ILE A 334 9.44 -2.02 7.58
N GLN A 335 10.46 -1.53 8.29
CA GLN A 335 11.69 -2.28 8.56
C GLN A 335 11.40 -3.52 9.41
N ARG A 336 10.55 -3.40 10.43
CA ARG A 336 10.16 -4.54 11.29
C ARG A 336 9.41 -5.62 10.53
N MET A 337 8.64 -5.24 9.52
CA MET A 337 7.83 -6.13 8.71
C MET A 337 8.65 -6.75 7.56
N PHE A 338 9.42 -5.97 6.81
CA PHE A 338 10.04 -6.43 5.55
C PHE A 338 11.56 -6.50 5.59
N GLY A 339 12.21 -6.06 6.67
CA GLY A 339 13.66 -5.93 6.76
C GLY A 339 14.47 -7.22 6.71
N ASP A 340 13.85 -8.39 6.90
CA ASP A 340 14.49 -9.70 6.85
C ASP A 340 13.89 -10.67 5.82
N ASN A 341 13.06 -10.16 4.92
CA ASN A 341 12.45 -10.91 3.81
C ASN A 341 11.55 -12.10 4.19
N ARG A 342 11.20 -12.31 5.47
CA ARG A 342 10.35 -13.45 5.90
C ARG A 342 8.93 -13.47 5.30
N ASN A 343 8.53 -12.34 4.72
CA ASN A 343 7.20 -12.06 4.23
C ASN A 343 7.00 -12.40 2.74
N PHE A 344 8.05 -12.93 2.09
CA PHE A 344 8.04 -13.37 0.69
C PHE A 344 8.28 -14.88 0.59
N ASN A 345 7.64 -15.52 -0.38
CA ASN A 345 7.86 -16.93 -0.69
C ASN A 345 9.07 -17.11 -1.62
N ALA A 346 9.35 -18.36 -1.99
CA ALA A 346 10.51 -18.70 -2.83
C ALA A 346 10.51 -18.02 -4.22
N GLU A 347 9.32 -17.68 -4.75
CA GLU A 347 9.13 -16.99 -6.03
C GLU A 347 9.00 -15.47 -5.86
N GLY A 348 9.19 -14.94 -4.65
CA GLY A 348 9.17 -13.51 -4.35
C GLY A 348 7.78 -12.88 -4.16
N TYR A 349 6.70 -13.67 -4.10
CA TYR A 349 5.37 -13.15 -3.78
C TYR A 349 5.14 -13.09 -2.27
N LEU A 350 4.24 -12.22 -1.81
CA LEU A 350 3.86 -12.17 -0.40
C LEU A 350 3.28 -13.52 0.08
N THR A 351 3.67 -13.97 1.27
CA THR A 351 3.15 -15.19 1.92
C THR A 351 1.91 -14.89 2.74
N LEU A 352 0.99 -15.84 2.91
CA LEU A 352 -0.20 -15.65 3.73
C LEU A 352 0.15 -15.56 5.23
N GLY A 353 -0.13 -14.42 5.87
CA GLY A 353 0.14 -14.18 7.29
C GLY A 353 0.41 -12.71 7.62
N PHE A 354 0.63 -12.40 8.91
CA PHE A 354 0.87 -11.04 9.38
C PHE A 354 2.35 -10.64 9.25
N ASN A 355 3.26 -11.35 9.93
CA ASN A 355 4.70 -11.11 9.86
C ASN A 355 5.47 -12.44 9.76
N GLY A 356 5.49 -12.98 8.56
CA GLY A 356 5.89 -14.34 8.20
C GLY A 356 4.70 -15.13 7.64
N SER A 357 4.95 -16.40 7.28
CA SER A 357 3.88 -17.33 6.94
C SER A 357 3.11 -17.73 8.20
N GLN A 358 1.86 -17.28 8.30
CA GLN A 358 0.95 -17.48 9.42
C GLN A 358 -0.48 -17.68 8.87
N PRO A 359 -0.74 -18.73 8.07
CA PRO A 359 -2.01 -18.86 7.34
C PRO A 359 -3.24 -19.02 8.26
N ASN A 360 -3.08 -19.54 9.48
CA ASN A 360 -4.22 -19.79 10.38
C ASN A 360 -4.90 -18.52 10.93
N ILE A 361 -4.30 -17.33 10.76
CA ILE A 361 -4.91 -16.06 11.17
C ILE A 361 -5.64 -15.35 10.03
N SER A 362 -5.65 -15.93 8.83
CA SER A 362 -6.29 -15.33 7.67
C SER A 362 -7.80 -15.55 7.70
N ASP A 363 -8.59 -14.53 7.34
CA ASP A 363 -10.03 -14.70 7.15
C ASP A 363 -10.32 -15.70 6.02
N TRP A 364 -11.52 -16.29 6.03
CA TRP A 364 -11.98 -17.27 5.05
C TRP A 364 -11.95 -16.79 3.59
N TYR A 365 -11.93 -15.47 3.36
CA TYR A 365 -11.84 -14.86 2.03
C TYR A 365 -10.42 -14.40 1.64
N THR A 366 -9.43 -14.60 2.51
CA THR A 366 -8.07 -14.10 2.27
C THR A 366 -7.26 -15.09 1.45
N ASN A 367 -6.51 -14.55 0.48
CA ASN A 367 -5.47 -15.23 -0.27
C ASN A 367 -4.20 -14.35 -0.27
N ASN A 368 -3.09 -14.85 -0.79
CA ASN A 368 -1.86 -14.06 -0.84
C ASN A 368 -1.89 -12.85 -1.80
N GLY A 369 -2.83 -12.80 -2.75
CA GLY A 369 -3.12 -11.59 -3.52
C GLY A 369 -3.70 -10.48 -2.65
N SER A 370 -4.53 -10.83 -1.65
CA SER A 370 -5.13 -9.86 -0.72
C SER A 370 -4.09 -9.03 0.03
N LEU A 371 -2.91 -9.60 0.27
CA LEU A 371 -1.84 -9.05 1.10
C LEU A 371 -1.11 -7.87 0.46
N TYR A 372 -1.31 -7.64 -0.84
CA TYR A 372 -0.70 -6.50 -1.55
C TYR A 372 -1.27 -5.14 -1.13
N LEU A 373 -2.30 -5.09 -0.27
CA LEU A 373 -2.65 -3.88 0.49
C LEU A 373 -1.48 -3.37 1.34
N ALA A 374 -0.50 -4.21 1.68
CA ALA A 374 0.76 -3.79 2.28
C ALA A 374 1.46 -2.66 1.51
N SER A 375 1.29 -2.60 0.18
CA SER A 375 1.88 -1.57 -0.69
C SER A 375 1.34 -0.16 -0.41
N LEU A 376 0.18 -0.03 0.22
CA LEU A 376 -0.46 1.26 0.51
C LEU A 376 0.30 2.11 1.55
N ALA A 377 1.21 1.51 2.33
CA ALA A 377 2.12 2.27 3.19
C ALA A 377 3.13 3.11 2.41
N PHE A 378 3.36 2.77 1.14
CA PHE A 378 4.44 3.34 0.33
C PHE A 378 3.99 4.51 -0.55
N LEU A 379 2.74 4.97 -0.41
CA LEU A 379 2.22 6.15 -1.12
C LEU A 379 3.17 7.37 -1.09
N PRO A 380 3.91 7.68 0.01
CA PRO A 380 4.84 8.81 0.04
C PRO A 380 6.00 8.72 -0.96
N LEU A 381 6.30 7.55 -1.54
CA LEU A 381 7.28 7.44 -2.63
C LEU A 381 6.89 8.23 -3.88
N GLY A 382 5.61 8.59 -4.01
CA GLY A 382 5.13 9.55 -5.03
C GLY A 382 5.53 11.01 -4.77
N LEU A 383 6.15 11.32 -3.63
CA LEU A 383 6.76 12.63 -3.40
C LEU A 383 8.14 12.71 -4.05
N PRO A 384 8.54 13.87 -4.60
CA PRO A 384 9.91 14.16 -5.02
C PRO A 384 10.94 13.88 -3.90
N ALA A 385 12.17 13.50 -4.26
CA ALA A 385 13.20 13.13 -3.29
C ALA A 385 13.65 14.30 -2.38
N ASP A 386 13.39 15.54 -2.78
CA ASP A 386 13.66 16.78 -2.04
C ASP A 386 12.46 17.26 -1.20
N ALA A 387 11.34 16.52 -1.18
CA ALA A 387 10.19 16.87 -0.36
C ALA A 387 10.53 16.80 1.14
N PRO A 388 9.95 17.69 1.99
CA PRO A 388 10.17 17.71 3.44
C PRO A 388 9.99 16.34 4.11
N PHE A 389 9.04 15.53 3.63
CA PHE A 389 8.86 14.17 4.10
C PHE A 389 10.14 13.34 4.06
N TRP A 390 11.00 13.51 3.04
CA TRP A 390 12.27 12.80 2.89
C TRP A 390 13.47 13.54 3.48
N THR A 391 13.46 14.87 3.49
CA THR A 391 14.63 15.68 3.86
C THR A 391 14.61 16.17 5.30
N ASP A 392 13.44 16.31 5.92
CA ASP A 392 13.35 16.75 7.32
C ASP A 392 14.08 15.75 8.22
N ALA A 393 14.72 16.27 9.26
CA ALA A 393 15.41 15.42 10.24
C ALA A 393 14.43 14.40 10.84
N PRO A 394 14.82 13.11 10.96
CA PRO A 394 13.97 12.11 11.59
C PRO A 394 13.72 12.50 13.05
N GLN A 395 12.47 12.38 13.50
CA GLN A 395 12.07 12.70 14.88
C GLN A 395 11.51 11.44 15.56
N PRO A 396 11.71 11.25 16.87
CA PRO A 396 11.02 10.19 17.59
C PRO A 396 9.51 10.40 17.48
N TRP A 397 8.73 9.32 17.36
CA TRP A 397 7.27 9.35 17.34
C TRP A 397 6.69 9.33 18.74
N THR A 398 5.39 9.57 18.86
CA THR A 398 4.76 9.88 20.15
C THR A 398 5.03 8.83 21.22
N SER A 399 4.78 7.55 20.92
CA SER A 399 5.03 6.47 21.88
C SER A 399 6.52 6.31 22.19
N LYS A 400 7.41 6.52 21.21
CA LYS A 400 8.86 6.49 21.46
C LYS A 400 9.30 7.60 22.41
N LYS A 401 8.78 8.82 22.27
CA LYS A 401 9.01 9.92 23.22
C LYS A 401 8.48 9.56 24.61
N ALA A 402 7.22 9.09 24.68
CA ALA A 402 6.55 8.76 25.92
C ALA A 402 7.30 7.72 26.76
N TRP A 403 7.70 6.61 26.13
CA TRP A 403 8.46 5.55 26.81
C TRP A 403 9.95 5.91 27.03
N GLY A 404 10.46 6.91 26.31
CA GLY A 404 11.79 7.48 26.51
C GLY A 404 11.87 8.55 27.61
N GLY A 405 10.73 8.97 28.17
CA GLY A 405 10.67 10.06 29.15
C GLY A 405 10.89 11.46 28.55
N GLU A 406 10.69 11.61 27.24
CA GLU A 406 10.75 12.89 26.54
C GLU A 406 9.39 13.59 26.55
N ASP A 407 9.37 14.91 26.39
CA ASP A 407 8.11 15.67 26.29
C ASP A 407 7.37 15.34 24.98
N PHE A 408 6.04 15.19 25.07
CA PHE A 408 5.15 15.01 23.93
C PHE A 408 3.78 15.65 24.17
N PRO A 409 3.04 16.04 23.11
CA PRO A 409 1.75 16.70 23.28
C PRO A 409 0.69 15.81 23.94
N LYS A 410 -0.08 16.41 24.86
CA LYS A 410 -1.31 15.82 25.42
C LYS A 410 -2.29 15.47 24.29
N ASP A 411 -2.95 14.31 24.40
CA ASP A 411 -4.00 13.91 23.47
C ASP A 411 -5.37 14.50 23.85
N HIS A 412 -6.28 14.59 22.86
CA HIS A 412 -7.62 15.15 23.03
C HIS A 412 -8.63 14.44 22.13
N ALA A 413 -9.92 14.44 22.51
CA ALA A 413 -10.99 13.99 21.61
C ALA A 413 -11.18 15.00 20.44
N TYR A 414 -11.69 14.50 19.30
CA TYR A 414 -12.03 15.29 18.11
C TYR A 414 -13.04 16.43 18.35
#